data_AF-A0A132EAB9-F1
#
_entry.id   AF-A0A132EAB9-F1
#
_cell.length_a   1.000
_cell.length_b   1.000
_cell.length_c   1.000
_cell.angle_alpha   90.00
_cell.angle_beta   90.00
_cell.angle_gamma   90.00
#
_symmetry.space_group_name_H-M   'P 1'
#
loop_
_entity.id
_entity.type
_entity.pdbx_description
1 polymer ?
#
loop_
_entity_poly.entity_id
_entity_poly.type
_entity_poly.pdbx_seq_one_letter_code
_entity_poly.pdbx_strand_id
1 'polypeptide(L)' 'MPWNDERYPPSMRNLPQPVCDKAIDIANAPLQQGRTDGSAIRIAIAQAKRWGRARGVFGARGVKVTSD' A
#
# COMPACT_ATOMS: atom_id res chain seq x y z
N MET A 1 -13.71 4.18 9.64
CA MET A 1 -14.18 2.94 8.97
C MET A 1 -12.97 2.16 8.53
N PRO A 2 -12.83 0.87 8.89
CA PRO A 2 -11.72 0.07 8.38
C PRO A 2 -11.84 -0.08 6.87
N TRP A 3 -10.73 0.09 6.17
CA TRP A 3 -10.63 -0.16 4.72
C TRP A 3 -10.53 -1.66 4.48
N ASN A 4 -11.02 -2.12 3.34
CA ASN A 4 -10.87 -3.50 2.87
C ASN A 4 -10.55 -3.50 1.37
N ASP A 5 -10.35 -4.70 0.83
CA ASP A 5 -10.09 -4.98 -0.59
C ASP A 5 -11.19 -4.50 -1.53
N GLU A 6 -12.45 -4.41 -1.07
CA GLU A 6 -13.58 -3.89 -1.86
C GLU A 6 -13.75 -2.37 -1.73
N ARG A 7 -13.32 -1.81 -0.61
CA ARG A 7 -13.57 -0.43 -0.18
C ARG A 7 -12.28 0.13 0.38
N TYR A 8 -11.39 0.55 -0.52
CA TYR A 8 -10.13 1.24 -0.23
C TYR A 8 -10.11 2.67 -0.85
N PRO A 9 -9.22 3.56 -0.37
CA PRO A 9 -9.12 4.91 -0.92
C PRO A 9 -8.72 4.92 -2.40
N PRO A 10 -9.22 5.83 -3.24
CA PRO A 10 -8.86 5.91 -4.66
C PRO A 10 -7.34 5.94 -4.92
N SER A 11 -6.57 6.53 -4.00
CA SER A 11 -5.10 6.57 -4.03
C SER A 11 -4.40 5.21 -4.04
N MET A 12 -5.08 4.14 -3.63
CA MET A 12 -4.54 2.76 -3.63
C MET A 12 -4.86 1.99 -4.92
N ARG A 13 -5.77 2.49 -5.78
CA ARG A 13 -6.25 1.77 -7.00
C ARG A 13 -5.13 1.37 -7.97
N ASN A 14 -4.04 2.12 -8.00
CA ASN A 14 -2.91 1.87 -8.92
C ASN A 14 -1.79 1.02 -8.29
N LEU A 15 -2.00 0.50 -7.07
CA LEU A 15 -1.05 -0.39 -6.42
C LEU A 15 -1.31 -1.84 -6.83
N PRO A 16 -0.27 -2.66 -6.98
CA PRO A 16 -0.45 -4.12 -7.06
C PRO A 16 -1.18 -4.64 -5.82
N GLN A 17 -2.01 -5.67 -6.00
CA GLN A 17 -2.80 -6.29 -4.93
C GLN A 17 -2.03 -6.50 -3.62
N PRO A 18 -0.86 -7.18 -3.59
CA PRO A 18 -0.14 -7.42 -2.33
C PRO A 18 0.30 -6.14 -1.62
N VAL A 19 0.53 -5.06 -2.38
CA VAL A 19 0.92 -3.75 -1.85
C VAL A 19 -0.31 -2.99 -1.37
N CYS A 20 -1.45 -3.14 -2.05
CA CYS A 20 -2.73 -2.59 -1.62
C CYS A 20 -3.16 -3.21 -0.28
N ASP A 21 -3.14 -4.54 -0.18
CA ASP A 21 -3.47 -5.29 1.03
C ASP A 21 -2.59 -4.84 2.21
N LYS A 22 -1.29 -4.68 1.95
CA LYS A 22 -0.38 -4.19 2.99
C LYS A 22 -0.64 -2.74 3.40
N ALA A 23 -1.06 -1.89 2.46
CA ALA A 23 -1.44 -0.52 2.78
C ALA A 23 -2.74 -0.46 3.60
N ILE A 24 -3.70 -1.33 3.32
CA ILE A 24 -4.95 -1.46 4.09
C ILE A 24 -4.65 -1.86 5.54
N ASP A 25 -3.81 -2.89 5.73
CA ASP A 25 -3.35 -3.36 7.05
C ASP A 25 -2.74 -2.22 7.89
N ILE A 26 -1.79 -1.48 7.29
CA ILE A 26 -1.12 -0.36 7.95
C ILE A 26 -2.08 0.82 8.19
N ALA A 27 -2.99 1.11 7.26
CA ALA A 27 -3.96 2.18 7.40
C ALA A 27 -5.01 1.88 8.48
N ASN A 28 -5.32 0.60 8.72
CA ASN A 28 -6.29 0.16 9.72
C ASN A 28 -5.70 0.11 11.14
N ALA A 29 -4.39 -0.09 11.30
CA ALA A 29 -3.73 -0.11 12.61
C ALA A 29 -4.01 1.15 13.49
N PRO A 30 -3.87 2.40 12.99
CA PRO A 30 -4.19 3.59 13.79
C PRO A 30 -5.69 3.89 13.92
N LEU A 31 -6.57 3.27 13.12
CA LEU A 31 -8.02 3.48 13.24
C LEU A 31 -8.57 2.97 14.57
N GLN A 32 -7.92 1.97 15.16
CA GLN A 32 -8.27 1.48 16.50
C GLN A 32 -8.06 2.55 17.59
N GLN A 33 -7.26 3.58 17.32
CA GLN A 33 -7.00 4.70 18.24
C GLN A 33 -7.80 5.97 17.90
N GLY A 34 -8.77 5.89 16.96
CA GLY A 34 -9.64 7.01 16.61
C GLY A 34 -9.04 8.08 15.69
N ARG A 35 -7.83 7.87 15.14
CA ARG A 35 -7.24 8.78 14.14
C ARG A 35 -7.56 8.34 12.73
N THR A 36 -8.63 8.88 12.16
CA THR A 36 -8.89 8.86 10.71
C THR A 36 -8.33 10.13 10.09
N ASP A 37 -7.02 10.18 9.89
CA ASP A 37 -6.41 11.35 9.27
C ASP A 37 -5.93 11.02 7.85
N GLY A 38 -6.11 11.94 6.90
CA GLY A 38 -5.64 11.75 5.51
C GLY A 38 -4.13 11.47 5.43
N SER A 39 -3.40 11.84 6.48
CA SER A 39 -1.99 11.52 6.72
C SER A 39 -1.74 10.01 6.92
N ALA A 40 -2.64 9.27 7.58
CA ALA A 40 -2.48 7.83 7.82
C ALA A 40 -2.50 7.04 6.51
N ILE A 41 -3.36 7.41 5.56
CA ILE A 41 -3.44 6.79 4.23
C ILE A 41 -2.13 7.00 3.46
N ARG A 42 -1.57 8.22 3.50
CA ARG A 42 -0.30 8.53 2.81
C ARG A 42 0.87 7.75 3.41
N ILE A 43 0.95 7.67 4.73
CA ILE A 43 1.99 6.91 5.44
C ILE A 43 1.87 5.42 5.10
N ALA A 44 0.65 4.87 5.11
CA ALA A 44 0.38 3.48 4.79
C ALA A 44 0.81 3.11 3.37
N ILE A 45 0.45 3.94 2.38
CA ILE A 45 0.89 3.75 0.99
C ILE A 45 2.42 3.80 0.89
N ALA A 46 3.07 4.75 1.55
CA ALA A 46 4.53 4.87 1.50
C ALA A 46 5.24 3.65 2.11
N GLN A 47 4.75 3.15 3.25
CA GLN A 47 5.29 1.95 3.89
C GLN A 47 5.03 0.68 3.06
N ALA A 48 3.82 0.51 2.52
CA ALA A 48 3.49 -0.63 1.69
C ALA A 48 4.33 -0.67 0.41
N LYS A 49 4.59 0.47 -0.23
CA LYS A 49 5.49 0.57 -1.39
C LYS A 49 6.92 0.15 -1.02
N ARG A 50 7.44 0.56 0.15
CA ARG A 50 8.77 0.14 0.62
C ARG A 50 8.82 -1.37 0.87
N TRP A 51 7.83 -1.91 1.56
CA TRP A 51 7.68 -3.35 1.78
C TRP A 51 7.64 -4.12 0.46
N GLY A 52 6.89 -3.62 -0.52
CA GLY A 52 6.77 -4.25 -1.82
C GLY A 52 8.09 -4.24 -2.61
N ARG A 53 8.87 -3.14 -2.54
CA ARG A 53 10.22 -3.08 -3.15
C ARG A 53 11.15 -4.09 -2.52
N ALA A 54 11.17 -4.17 -1.19
CA ALA A 54 12.01 -5.10 -0.45
C ALA A 54 11.72 -6.58 -0.78
N ARG A 55 10.47 -6.89 -1.17
CA ARG A 55 10.04 -8.25 -1.52
C ARG A 55 9.97 -8.53 -3.02
N GLY A 56 10.38 -7.57 -3.87
CA GLY A 56 10.31 -7.72 -5.32
C GLY A 56 8.88 -7.73 -5.91
N VAL A 57 7.85 -7.42 -5.11
CA VAL A 57 6.44 -7.40 -5.53
C VAL A 57 5.94 -5.99 -5.88
N PHE A 58 6.79 -4.97 -5.77
CA PHE A 58 6.54 -3.60 -6.19
C PHE A 58 7.78 -3.01 -6.86
N GLY A 59 7.74 -2.88 -8.17
CA GLY A 59 8.80 -2.28 -8.99
C GLY A 59 8.25 -1.19 -9.90
N ALA A 60 9.13 -0.29 -10.35
CA ALA A 60 8.79 0.59 -11.46
C ALA A 60 8.44 -0.30 -12.66
N ARG A 61 7.25 -0.12 -13.25
CA ARG A 61 6.96 -0.69 -14.57
C ARG A 61 8.11 -0.32 -15.50
N GLY A 62 8.92 -1.28 -15.92
CA GLY A 62 9.82 -1.12 -17.06
C GLY A 62 11.33 -1.32 -16.89
N VAL A 63 11.84 -2.16 -15.98
CA VAL A 63 13.19 -2.73 -16.18
C VAL A 63 13.06 -4.25 -16.19
N LYS A 64 12.96 -4.81 -17.41
CA LYS A 64 13.42 -6.18 -17.63
C LYS A 64 14.91 -6.15 -17.34
N VAL A 65 15.34 -6.74 -16.24
CA VAL A 65 16.75 -7.16 -16.11
C VAL A 65 16.87 -8.34 -17.08
N THR A 66 17.30 -8.07 -18.30
CA THR A 66 17.86 -9.10 -19.16
C THR A 66 19.25 -9.34 -18.60
N SER A 67 19.39 -10.41 -17.82
CA SER A 67 20.71 -10.96 -17.53
C SER A 67 21.10 -11.76 -18.78
N ASP A 68 22.02 -11.21 -19.56
CA ASP A 68 22.85 -11.95 -20.52
C ASP A 68 24.11 -12.42 -19.77
#